data_AF-A0A399YZB0-F1
#
_entry.id   AF-A0A399YZB0-F1
#
_cell.length_a   1.000
_cell.length_b   1.000
_cell.length_c   1.000
_cell.angle_alpha   90.00
_cell.angle_beta   90.00
_cell.angle_gamma   90.00
#
_symmetry.space_group_name_H-M   'P 1'
#
loop_
_entity.id
_entity.type
_entity.pdbx_description
1 polymer ?
#
loop_
_entity_poly.entity_id
_entity_poly.type
_entity_poly.pdbx_seq_one_letter_code
_entity_poly.pdbx_strand_id
1 'polypeptide(L)'
;MPDSIVRCPSCDGYGWLTDDFTGETGDCDWCAGTGYVYRSPDGIDRPIPPADYGTVAARLESLEHERLHDLGYSGSALHPDDQPIRRGSADDTEDTP
;
A
#
# COMPACT_ATOMS: atom_id res chain seq x y z
N MET A 1 17.33 -0.70 -20.11
CA MET A 1 15.91 -0.66 -19.72
C MET A 1 15.67 0.62 -18.94
N PRO A 2 14.53 1.31 -19.07
CA PRO A 2 14.22 2.44 -18.20
C PRO A 2 14.06 1.99 -16.75
N ASP A 3 14.30 2.90 -15.81
CA ASP A 3 14.04 2.66 -14.39
C ASP A 3 12.54 2.34 -14.21
N SER A 4 12.20 1.33 -13.40
CA SER A 4 10.81 0.98 -13.08
C SER A 4 10.39 1.63 -11.76
N ILE A 5 9.08 1.77 -11.52
CA ILE A 5 8.57 2.25 -10.23
C ILE A 5 8.10 1.04 -9.42
N VAL A 6 8.61 0.89 -8.20
CA VAL A 6 8.30 -0.20 -7.28
C VAL A 6 7.92 0.34 -5.90
N ARG A 7 7.25 -0.47 -5.08
CA ARG A 7 6.95 -0.11 -3.68
C ARG A 7 8.26 0.15 -2.92
N CYS A 8 8.27 1.18 -2.09
CA CYS A 8 9.38 1.47 -1.20
C CYS A 8 9.60 0.27 -0.27
N PRO A 9 10.80 -0.34 -0.24
CA PRO A 9 11.07 -1.50 0.62
C PRO A 9 11.10 -1.15 2.11
N SER A 10 11.28 0.13 2.45
CA SER A 10 11.33 0.57 3.85
C SER A 10 9.96 0.72 4.48
N CYS A 11 8.92 1.07 3.72
CA CYS A 11 7.58 1.37 4.23
C CYS A 11 6.49 0.60 3.48
N ASP A 12 6.84 -0.45 2.73
CA ASP A 12 5.92 -1.31 1.97
C ASP A 12 4.82 -0.58 1.18
N GLY A 13 5.18 0.52 0.51
CA GLY A 13 4.21 1.29 -0.27
C GLY A 13 3.43 2.36 0.50
N TYR A 14 3.45 2.38 1.83
CA TYR A 14 2.60 3.29 2.62
C TYR A 14 3.05 4.76 2.53
N GLY A 15 4.35 5.01 2.48
CA GLY A 15 4.90 6.38 2.48
C GLY A 15 5.07 6.97 3.88
N TRP A 16 4.55 6.33 4.92
CA TRP A 16 4.80 6.67 6.32
C TRP A 16 5.29 5.46 7.11
N LEU A 17 5.85 5.72 8.28
CA LEU A 17 6.21 4.73 9.29
C LEU A 17 5.65 5.19 10.63
N THR A 18 5.28 4.22 11.46
CA THR A 18 4.92 4.48 12.86
C THR A 18 6.05 3.95 13.73
N ASP A 19 6.53 4.77 14.65
CA ASP A 19 7.50 4.34 15.65
C ASP A 19 6.82 3.45 16.68
N ASP A 20 7.30 2.21 16.81
CA ASP A 20 6.67 1.18 17.65
C ASP A 20 6.74 1.49 19.16
N PHE A 21 7.64 2.39 19.59
CA PHE A 21 7.85 2.69 21.01
C PHE A 21 7.05 3.90 21.49
N THR A 22 6.97 4.93 20.65
CA THR A 22 6.31 6.21 20.94
C THR A 22 4.92 6.30 20.34
N GLY A 23 4.64 5.52 19.29
CA GLY A 23 3.41 5.59 18.49
C GLY A 23 3.35 6.80 17.55
N GLU A 24 4.44 7.55 17.40
CA GLU A 24 4.50 8.70 16.51
C GLU A 24 4.50 8.24 15.05
N THR A 25 3.70 8.90 14.20
CA THR A 25 3.68 8.66 12.76
C THR A 25 4.43 9.78 12.04
N GLY A 26 5.35 9.41 11.17
CA GLY A 26 6.11 10.32 10.32
C GLY A 26 6.20 9.80 8.89
N ASP A 27 6.54 10.69 7.97
CA ASP A 27 6.86 10.29 6.59
C ASP A 27 8.03 9.30 6.59
N CYS A 28 8.00 8.36 5.65
CA CYS A 28 9.12 7.47 5.44
C CYS A 28 10.27 8.27 4.82
N ASP A 29 11.34 8.46 5.59
CA ASP A 29 12.53 9.19 5.16
C ASP A 29 13.16 8.63 3.88
N TRP A 30 13.10 7.30 3.67
CA TRP A 30 13.70 6.65 2.50
C TRP A 30 13.02 7.04 1.19
N CYS A 31 11.70 7.14 1.16
CA CYS A 31 10.95 7.53 -0.05
C CYS A 31 10.42 8.97 0.02
N ALA A 32 10.80 9.72 1.05
CA ALA A 32 10.31 11.07 1.32
C ALA A 32 8.78 11.18 1.24
N GLY A 33 8.07 10.26 1.88
CA GLY A 33 6.60 10.27 1.89
C GLY A 33 5.92 9.65 0.65
N THR A 34 6.66 9.33 -0.41
CA THR A 34 6.07 8.94 -1.71
C THR A 34 5.44 7.55 -1.71
N GLY A 35 5.89 6.64 -0.83
CA GLY A 35 5.49 5.23 -0.84
C GLY A 35 6.14 4.39 -1.94
N TYR A 36 6.65 5.02 -3.01
CA TYR A 36 7.26 4.37 -4.16
C TYR A 36 8.68 4.90 -4.45
N VAL A 37 9.49 4.09 -5.12
CA VAL A 37 10.88 4.40 -5.51
C VAL A 37 11.14 3.98 -6.95
N TYR A 38 12.14 4.60 -7.58
CA TYR A 38 12.68 4.10 -8.84
C TYR A 38 13.60 2.91 -8.57
N ARG A 39 13.51 1.88 -9.41
CA ARG A 39 14.44 0.75 -9.44
C ARG A 39 15.19 0.75 -10.76
N SER A 40 16.52 0.80 -10.69
CA SER A 40 17.36 0.68 -11.87
C SER A 40 17.32 -0.73 -12.46
N PRO A 41 17.76 -0.93 -13.72
CA PRO A 41 17.91 -2.25 -14.31
C PRO A 41 18.86 -3.17 -13.52
N ASP A 42 19.79 -2.60 -12.77
CA ASP A 42 20.73 -3.32 -11.89
C ASP A 42 20.13 -3.63 -10.51
N GLY A 43 18.84 -3.31 -10.30
CA GLY A 43 18.12 -3.54 -9.06
C GLY A 43 18.37 -2.51 -7.96
N ILE A 44 18.97 -1.36 -8.29
CA ILE A 44 19.28 -0.32 -7.30
C ILE A 44 18.09 0.62 -7.14
N ASP A 45 17.61 0.72 -5.90
CA ASP A 45 16.47 1.56 -5.52
C ASP A 45 16.91 3.00 -5.20
N ARG A 46 16.13 3.97 -5.67
CA ARG A 46 16.37 5.40 -5.47
C ARG A 46 15.05 6.15 -5.23
N PRO A 47 15.02 7.17 -4.36
CA PRO A 47 13.84 8.02 -4.20
C PRO A 47 13.44 8.67 -5.54
N ILE A 48 12.14 8.82 -5.76
CA ILE A 48 11.63 9.58 -6.90
C ILE A 48 11.89 11.08 -6.63
N PRO A 49 12.66 11.79 -7.48
CA PRO A 49 12.90 13.21 -7.28
C PRO A 49 11.61 14.02 -7.41
N PRO A 50 11.42 15.11 -6.62
CA PRO A 50 10.22 15.94 -6.72
C PRO A 50 9.96 16.54 -8.11
N ALA A 51 11.02 16.76 -8.89
CA ALA A 51 10.92 17.24 -10.27
C ALA A 51 10.17 16.25 -11.20
N ASP A 52 10.15 14.97 -10.84
CA ASP A 52 9.54 13.92 -11.64
C ASP A 52 8.07 13.67 -11.27
N TYR A 53 7.59 14.19 -10.13
CA TYR A 53 6.24 13.90 -9.63
C TYR A 53 5.15 14.17 -10.66
N GLY A 54 5.22 15.30 -11.39
CA GLY A 54 4.26 15.60 -12.45
C GLY A 54 4.29 14.59 -13.61
N THR A 55 5.47 14.05 -13.92
CA THR A 55 5.67 13.08 -15.00
C THR A 55 5.15 11.69 -14.63
N VAL A 56 5.31 11.29 -13.36
CA VAL A 56 4.97 9.93 -12.91
C VAL A 56 3.67 9.81 -12.12
N ALA A 57 2.98 10.92 -11.82
CA ALA A 57 1.75 10.95 -11.01
C ALA A 57 0.72 9.91 -11.46
N ALA A 58 0.38 9.87 -12.75
CA ALA A 58 -0.61 8.92 -13.28
C ALA A 58 -0.18 7.45 -13.07
N ARG A 59 1.12 7.18 -13.13
CA ARG A 59 1.65 5.84 -12.85
C ARG A 59 1.58 5.51 -11.36
N LEU A 60 1.92 6.45 -10.49
CA LEU A 60 1.79 6.29 -9.04
C LEU A 60 0.33 6.03 -8.62
N GLU A 61 -0.62 6.79 -9.16
CA GLU A 61 -2.05 6.58 -8.90
C GLU A 61 -2.54 5.19 -9.34
N SER A 62 -2.04 4.69 -10.48
CA SER A 62 -2.37 3.35 -10.97
C SER A 62 -1.81 2.27 -10.05
N LEU A 63 -0.55 2.43 -9.61
CA LEU A 63 0.11 1.51 -8.68
C LEU A 63 -0.57 1.49 -7.31
N GLU A 64 -1.10 2.62 -6.84
CA GLU A 64 -1.83 2.67 -5.57
C GLU A 64 -3.20 2.01 -5.67
N HIS A 65 -3.92 2.18 -6.80
CA HIS A 65 -5.14 1.42 -7.05
C HIS A 65 -4.89 -0.09 -7.07
N GLU A 66 -3.82 -0.54 -7.74
CA GLU A 66 -3.40 -1.95 -7.72
C GLU A 66 -3.12 -2.42 -6.29
N ARG A 67 -2.39 -1.63 -5.49
CA ARG A 67 -2.09 -1.96 -4.09
C ARG A 67 -3.34 -2.05 -3.22
N LEU A 68 -4.25 -1.08 -3.34
CA LEU A 68 -5.51 -1.09 -2.60
C LEU A 68 -6.34 -2.33 -2.95
N HIS A 69 -6.39 -2.70 -4.23
CA HIS A 69 -7.06 -3.92 -4.67
C HIS A 69 -6.43 -5.18 -4.05
N ASP A 70 -5.09 -5.27 -3.99
CA ASP A 70 -4.39 -6.37 -3.30
C ASP A 70 -4.75 -6.45 -1.80
N LEU A 71 -4.98 -5.30 -1.15
CA LEU A 71 -5.44 -5.22 0.24
C LEU A 71 -6.94 -5.56 0.40
N GLY A 72 -7.63 -5.92 -0.68
CA GLY A 72 -9.05 -6.26 -0.68
C GLY A 72 -9.98 -5.07 -0.84
N TYR A 73 -9.46 -3.89 -1.16
CA TYR A 73 -10.29 -2.72 -1.47
C TYR A 73 -10.85 -2.84 -2.89
N SER A 74 -12.17 -2.96 -3.01
CA SER A 74 -12.86 -3.14 -4.29
C SER A 74 -13.16 -1.83 -5.03
N GLY A 75 -12.80 -0.66 -4.49
CA GLY A 75 -13.13 0.64 -5.09
C GLY A 75 -14.57 1.12 -4.84
N SER A 76 -15.41 0.29 -4.24
CA SER A 76 -16.80 0.62 -3.91
C SER A 76 -17.16 0.18 -2.49
N ALA A 77 -17.88 1.02 -1.76
CA ALA A 77 -18.46 0.61 -0.50
C ALA A 77 -19.45 -0.54 -0.74
N LEU A 78 -19.23 -1.68 -0.08
CA LEU A 78 -20.21 -2.76 -0.04
C LEU A 78 -21.38 -2.33 0.85
N HIS A 79 -22.62 -2.58 0.41
CA HIS A 79 -23.79 -2.47 1.29
C HIS A 79 -23.55 -3.31 2.56
N PRO A 80 -24.01 -2.90 3.76
CA PRO A 80 -23.80 -3.67 4.99
C PRO A 80 -24.13 -5.16 4.84
N ASP A 81 -25.22 -5.53 4.18
CA ASP A 81 -25.60 -6.94 3.99
C ASP A 81 -24.63 -7.71 3.06
N ASP A 82 -23.90 -7.00 2.20
CA ASP A 82 -22.93 -7.58 1.28
C ASP A 82 -21.54 -7.73 1.91
N GLN A 83 -21.29 -7.17 3.09
CA GLN A 83 -19.97 -7.25 3.74
C GLN A 83 -19.75 -8.64 4.37
N PRO A 84 -18.75 -9.43 3.94
CA PRO A 84 -18.54 -10.80 4.43
C PRO A 84 -18.43 -10.90 5.95
N ILE A 85 -17.79 -9.93 6.60
CA ILE A 85 -17.62 -9.90 8.08
C ILE A 85 -18.95 -9.80 8.84
N ARG A 86 -20.01 -9.29 8.19
CA ARG A 86 -21.36 -9.15 8.80
C ARG A 86 -22.21 -10.39 8.59
N ARG A 87 -21.88 -11.22 7.60
CA ARG A 87 -22.45 -12.55 7.40
C ARG A 87 -21.71 -13.50 8.33
N GLY A 88 -21.94 -13.36 9.63
CA GLY A 88 -21.22 -14.11 10.66
C GLY A 88 -21.05 -15.58 10.28
N SER A 89 -19.84 -16.12 10.45
CA SER A 89 -19.56 -17.54 10.25
C SER A 89 -20.57 -18.33 11.08
N ALA A 90 -21.47 -19.05 10.42
CA ALA A 90 -22.39 -19.99 11.06
C ALA A 90 -21.67 -21.27 11.47
N ASP A 91 -20.51 -21.15 12.13
CA ASP A 91 -19.61 -22.28 12.46
C ASP A 91 -19.06 -22.21 13.89
N ASP A 92 -19.81 -21.59 14.81
CA ASP A 92 -19.60 -21.70 16.26
C ASP A 92 -20.89 -22.15 16.96
N THR A 93 -21.45 -23.29 16.54
CA THR A 93 -22.45 -24.00 17.36
C THR A 93 -22.23 -25.52 17.31
N GLU A 94 -21.62 -26.00 18.40
CA GLU A 94 -21.90 -27.25 19.13
C GLU A 94 -21.95 -28.57 18.36
N ASP A 95 -20.96 -29.44 18.60
CA ASP A 95 -21.25 -30.84 18.94
C ASP A 95 -20.12 -31.44 19.81
N THR A 96 -20.35 -31.54 21.12
CA THR A 96 -19.66 -32.52 21.97
C THR A 96 -20.66 -32.99 23.02
N PRO A 97 -21.24 -34.20 22.86
CA PRO A 97 -21.97 -34.87 23.93
C PRO A 97 -21.03 -35.37 25.05
#